data_AF-A0A7H8PQU0-F1
#
_entry.id   AF-A0A7H8PQU0-F1
#
_cell.length_a   1.000
_cell.length_b   1.000
_cell.length_c   1.000
_cell.angle_alpha   90.00
_cell.angle_beta   90.00
_cell.angle_gamma   90.00
#
_symmetry.space_group_name_H-M   'P 1'
#
loop_
_entity.id
_entity.type
_entity.pdbx_description
1 polymer ?
#
loop_
_entity_poly.entity_id
_entity_poly.type
_entity_poly.pdbx_seq_one_letter_code
_entity_poly.pdbx_strand_id
1 'polypeptide(L)'
;MSLELSNPLQLLSTISQRQKCHAVEWSIKITHNTVRPRYKPTLYIYPDEQQPAYRSLTQLLHTIKTPRTVLDIHDDSRFTAMYQGLRLPVAASEDNCLFIHDSETQFIHSYRWREEKSFQQQRYMYSNRLPVTAVRDHIHPDLHSIFDSLLLQDGFKDQLGIWCQKKGDITHEVYLTFPSRPKIDWVIAGISPLLTASGVQQLQSYKGLRFKNIGFDAVTETRAPAVTMYFTIPVSDYFPTDYKDLMKRTFLFFREETESILPEHIRKVSV
;
A
#
# COMPACT_ATOMS: atom_id res chain seq x y z
N MET A 1 11.08 -6.02 29.47
CA MET A 1 9.79 -5.33 29.35
C MET A 1 9.06 -5.92 28.15
N SER A 2 7.97 -6.65 28.38
CA SER A 2 7.10 -7.10 27.30
C SER A 2 6.32 -5.89 26.77
N LEU A 3 6.51 -5.55 25.51
CA LEU A 3 5.63 -4.61 24.81
C LEU A 3 4.22 -5.22 24.82
N GLU A 4 3.33 -4.66 25.64
CA GLU A 4 1.92 -4.99 25.59
C GLU A 4 1.37 -4.71 24.19
N LEU A 5 0.58 -5.67 23.72
CA LEU A 5 0.15 -5.88 22.35
C LEU A 5 -0.58 -4.66 21.79
N SER A 6 -0.01 -4.00 20.78
CA SER A 6 -0.82 -3.20 19.87
C SER A 6 -1.52 -4.15 18.89
N ASN A 7 -2.85 -4.26 19.01
CA ASN A 7 -3.67 -4.84 17.93
C ASN A 7 -3.35 -4.07 16.63
N PRO A 8 -3.28 -4.68 15.42
CA PRO A 8 -3.22 -3.90 14.18
C PRO A 8 -4.28 -2.78 14.15
N LEU A 9 -5.44 -2.97 14.78
CA LEU A 9 -6.41 -1.93 15.09
C LEU A 9 -5.85 -0.74 15.85
N GLN A 10 -5.07 -0.92 16.92
CA GLN A 10 -4.49 0.18 17.71
C GLN A 10 -3.36 0.90 16.95
N LEU A 11 -2.58 0.15 16.18
CA LEU A 11 -1.53 0.71 15.31
C LEU A 11 -2.14 1.52 14.14
N LEU A 12 -3.26 1.06 13.59
CA LEU A 12 -4.00 1.73 12.52
C LEU A 12 -5.03 2.75 13.04
N SER A 13 -5.44 2.70 14.32
CA SER A 13 -6.40 3.65 14.89
C SER A 13 -5.75 4.99 15.20
N THR A 14 -4.46 5.00 15.53
CA THR A 14 -3.67 6.24 15.58
C THR A 14 -3.53 6.88 14.19
N ILE A 15 -3.57 6.05 13.13
CA ILE A 15 -3.70 6.51 11.75
C ILE A 15 -5.13 7.01 11.44
N SER A 16 -6.17 6.37 12.00
CA SER A 16 -7.58 6.65 11.70
C SER A 16 -8.15 7.90 12.40
N GLN A 17 -7.67 8.27 13.59
CA GLN A 17 -8.26 9.35 14.38
C GLN A 17 -8.13 10.76 13.77
N ARG A 18 -7.15 11.00 12.90
CA ARG A 18 -7.03 12.24 12.11
C ARG A 18 -7.37 12.07 10.62
N GLN A 19 -7.73 10.85 10.21
CA GLN A 19 -8.04 10.50 8.83
C GLN A 19 -9.35 9.73 8.74
N LYS A 20 -10.44 10.39 9.13
CA LYS A 20 -11.80 9.96 8.76
C LYS A 20 -12.06 10.04 7.23
N CYS A 21 -11.01 10.19 6.43
CA CYS A 21 -11.06 10.77 5.10
C CYS A 21 -10.33 9.85 4.12
N HIS A 22 -10.87 9.76 2.91
CA HIS A 22 -10.40 8.85 1.89
C HIS A 22 -8.93 9.11 1.56
N ALA A 23 -8.20 8.01 1.39
CA ALA A 23 -6.78 8.03 1.16
C ALA A 23 -6.45 7.33 -0.16
N VAL A 24 -5.57 7.94 -0.96
CA VAL A 24 -4.95 7.30 -2.13
C VAL A 24 -3.55 6.83 -1.76
N GLU A 25 -3.27 5.56 -2.05
CA GLU A 25 -1.91 5.03 -2.02
C GLU A 25 -1.22 5.13 -3.38
N TRP A 26 0.06 5.47 -3.33
CA TRP A 26 1.00 5.29 -4.42
C TRP A 26 2.35 4.85 -3.85
N SER A 27 3.26 4.47 -4.73
CA SER A 27 4.56 3.95 -4.28
C SER A 27 5.69 4.30 -5.23
N ILE A 28 6.93 4.19 -4.72
CA ILE A 28 8.13 4.12 -5.55
C ILE A 28 8.74 2.74 -5.36
N LYS A 29 9.08 2.07 -6.48
CA LYS A 29 9.82 0.81 -6.48
C LYS A 29 11.28 1.11 -6.77
N ILE A 30 12.14 0.64 -5.89
CA ILE A 30 13.58 0.88 -5.84
C ILE A 30 14.26 -0.46 -6.04
N THR A 31 14.93 -0.61 -7.19
CA THR A 31 15.87 -1.71 -7.43
C THR A 31 17.28 -1.14 -7.44
N HIS A 32 18.30 -1.99 -7.52
CA HIS A 32 19.69 -1.56 -7.63
C HIS A 32 19.92 -0.49 -8.72
N ASN A 33 19.19 -0.61 -9.83
CA ASN A 33 19.43 0.21 -11.00
C ASN A 33 18.39 1.32 -11.21
N THR A 34 17.24 1.27 -10.53
CA THR A 34 16.12 2.16 -10.89
C THR A 34 15.30 2.59 -9.69
N VAL A 35 14.93 3.87 -9.66
CA VAL A 35 13.87 4.41 -8.80
C VAL A 35 12.69 4.74 -9.71
N ARG A 36 11.62 3.93 -9.62
CA ARG A 36 10.45 4.07 -10.52
C ARG A 36 9.19 4.32 -9.72
N PRO A 37 8.46 5.41 -9.99
CA PRO A 37 7.09 5.56 -9.53
C PRO A 37 6.23 4.38 -9.99
N ARG A 38 5.39 3.89 -9.08
CA ARG A 38 4.34 2.91 -9.36
C ARG A 38 3.01 3.51 -8.97
N TYR A 39 2.22 3.78 -9.99
CA TYR A 39 0.88 4.35 -9.87
C TYR A 39 -0.12 3.22 -9.69
N LYS A 40 -0.50 2.98 -8.43
CA LYS A 40 -1.48 1.98 -8.04
C LYS A 40 -2.50 2.60 -7.11
N PRO A 41 -3.28 3.58 -7.61
CA PRO A 41 -4.18 4.36 -6.80
C PRO A 41 -5.16 3.43 -6.10
N THR A 42 -5.02 3.36 -4.78
CA THR A 42 -5.90 2.53 -3.93
C THR A 42 -6.63 3.47 -2.99
N LEU A 43 -7.95 3.49 -3.11
CA LEU A 43 -8.85 4.31 -2.33
C LEU A 43 -9.34 3.53 -1.11
N TYR A 44 -9.04 4.00 0.10
CA TYR A 44 -9.50 3.36 1.33
C TYR A 44 -10.74 4.02 1.92
N ILE A 45 -11.63 3.19 2.43
CA ILE A 45 -12.86 3.54 3.13
C ILE A 45 -12.79 2.94 4.52
N TYR A 46 -12.83 3.81 5.52
CA TYR A 46 -13.00 3.41 6.91
C TYR A 46 -14.50 3.46 7.23
N PRO A 47 -15.03 2.50 8.00
CA PRO A 47 -16.42 2.48 8.40
C PRO A 47 -16.69 3.66 9.35
N ASP A 48 -17.37 4.69 8.85
CA ASP A 48 -17.89 5.81 9.64
C ASP A 48 -19.41 5.72 9.56
N GLU A 49 -20.07 5.17 10.60
CA GLU A 49 -21.54 4.99 10.73
C GLU A 49 -22.26 4.51 9.42
N GLN A 50 -21.48 3.79 8.60
CA GLN A 50 -21.64 2.81 7.52
C GLN A 50 -22.72 2.91 6.42
N GLN A 51 -23.41 4.03 6.17
CA GLN A 51 -24.38 4.06 5.05
C GLN A 51 -23.88 4.74 3.77
N PRO A 52 -23.31 5.95 3.76
CA PRO A 52 -23.04 6.67 2.51
C PRO A 52 -21.84 6.13 1.73
N ALA A 53 -20.67 6.02 2.36
CA ALA A 53 -19.45 5.58 1.68
C ALA A 53 -19.52 4.12 1.22
N TYR A 54 -20.17 3.25 2.02
CA TYR A 54 -20.43 1.87 1.62
C TYR A 54 -21.30 1.80 0.37
N ARG A 55 -22.43 2.53 0.32
CA ARG A 55 -23.30 2.60 -0.87
C ARG A 55 -22.55 3.07 -2.11
N SER A 56 -21.72 4.10 -1.97
CA SER A 56 -20.90 4.59 -3.09
C SER A 56 -19.87 3.55 -3.55
N LEU A 57 -19.24 2.82 -2.63
CA LEU A 57 -18.36 1.70 -3.00
C LEU A 57 -19.11 0.61 -3.74
N THR A 58 -20.28 0.18 -3.24
CA THR A 58 -21.12 -0.82 -3.92
C THR A 58 -21.47 -0.36 -5.33
N GLN A 59 -21.87 0.91 -5.51
CA GLN A 59 -22.15 1.49 -6.82
C GLN A 59 -20.92 1.45 -7.73
N LEU A 60 -19.74 1.84 -7.23
CA LEU A 60 -18.48 1.76 -7.99
C LEU A 60 -18.17 0.32 -8.42
N LEU A 61 -18.28 -0.64 -7.50
CA LEU A 61 -18.01 -2.06 -7.79
C LEU A 61 -18.92 -2.59 -8.90
N HIS A 62 -20.20 -2.21 -8.91
CA HIS A 62 -21.11 -2.55 -10.01
C HIS A 62 -20.67 -1.93 -11.35
N THR A 63 -20.15 -0.70 -11.35
CA THR A 63 -19.73 -0.02 -12.60
C THR A 63 -18.47 -0.62 -13.24
N ILE A 64 -17.59 -1.23 -12.44
CA ILE A 64 -16.29 -1.76 -12.91
C ILE A 64 -16.32 -3.27 -13.17
N LYS A 65 -17.51 -3.82 -13.45
CA LYS A 65 -17.67 -5.23 -13.86
C LYS A 65 -17.10 -6.22 -12.84
N THR A 66 -17.29 -5.92 -11.55
CA THR A 66 -16.81 -6.78 -10.46
C THR A 66 -17.47 -8.17 -10.53
N PRO A 67 -16.71 -9.27 -10.40
CA PRO A 67 -17.27 -10.61 -10.36
C PRO A 67 -18.31 -10.74 -9.26
N ARG A 68 -19.40 -11.47 -9.53
CA ARG A 68 -20.52 -11.62 -8.59
C ARG A 68 -20.07 -12.09 -7.21
N THR A 69 -19.19 -13.09 -7.16
CA THR A 69 -18.62 -13.61 -5.90
C THR A 69 -17.87 -12.54 -5.10
N VAL A 70 -17.19 -11.60 -5.76
CA VAL A 70 -16.49 -10.50 -5.07
C VAL A 70 -17.50 -9.47 -4.54
N LEU A 71 -18.61 -9.24 -5.25
CA LEU A 71 -19.72 -8.41 -4.75
C LEU A 71 -20.39 -9.05 -3.52
N ASP A 72 -20.64 -10.37 -3.55
CA ASP A 72 -21.24 -11.08 -2.41
C ASP A 72 -20.30 -11.01 -1.18
N ILE A 73 -18.99 -11.18 -1.37
CA ILE A 73 -17.98 -11.02 -0.30
C ILE A 73 -17.96 -9.58 0.25
N HIS A 74 -18.06 -8.57 -0.62
CA HIS A 74 -18.17 -7.17 -0.21
C HIS A 74 -19.39 -6.96 0.70
N ASP A 75 -20.54 -7.47 0.29
CA ASP A 75 -21.82 -7.42 1.02
C ASP A 75 -21.76 -8.11 2.38
N ASP A 76 -21.17 -9.30 2.45
CA ASP A 76 -21.00 -10.02 3.70
C ASP A 76 -20.03 -9.30 4.65
N SER A 77 -18.99 -8.65 4.12
CA SER A 77 -17.98 -7.94 4.90
C SER A 77 -18.44 -6.60 5.48
N ARG A 78 -19.64 -6.14 5.13
CA ARG A 78 -20.15 -4.81 5.48
C ARG A 78 -19.98 -4.48 6.96
N PHE A 79 -20.33 -5.42 7.83
CA PHE A 79 -20.36 -5.20 9.28
C PHE A 79 -19.08 -5.65 10.00
N THR A 80 -18.23 -6.44 9.35
CA THR A 80 -17.02 -6.99 9.96
C THR A 80 -15.75 -6.28 9.50
N ALA A 81 -15.79 -5.57 8.37
CA ALA A 81 -14.64 -4.88 7.82
C ALA A 81 -14.24 -3.65 8.66
N MET A 82 -12.98 -3.60 9.09
CA MET A 82 -12.32 -2.41 9.64
C MET A 82 -12.10 -1.32 8.60
N TYR A 83 -11.86 -1.73 7.36
CA TYR A 83 -11.80 -0.85 6.20
C TYR A 83 -11.89 -1.69 4.94
N GLN A 84 -12.28 -1.04 3.85
CA GLN A 84 -12.20 -1.61 2.51
C GLN A 84 -11.38 -0.68 1.61
N GLY A 85 -10.65 -1.25 0.66
CA GLY A 85 -9.81 -0.52 -0.28
C GLY A 85 -10.11 -0.91 -1.71
N LEU A 86 -10.39 0.04 -2.60
CA LEU A 86 -10.54 -0.22 -4.02
C LEU A 86 -9.33 0.32 -4.78
N ARG A 87 -8.59 -0.58 -5.41
CA ARG A 87 -7.55 -0.23 -6.39
C ARG A 87 -8.09 -0.39 -7.79
N LEU A 88 -7.94 0.67 -8.57
CA LEU A 88 -8.25 0.68 -10.00
C LEU A 88 -6.97 0.60 -10.84
N PRO A 89 -7.00 -0.14 -11.95
CA PRO A 89 -5.87 -0.23 -12.85
C PRO A 89 -5.65 1.10 -13.58
N VAL A 90 -4.39 1.52 -13.71
CA VAL A 90 -4.03 2.68 -14.55
C VAL A 90 -3.67 2.21 -15.98
N ALA A 91 -3.28 0.94 -16.12
CA ALA A 91 -3.00 0.30 -17.39
C ALA A 91 -3.91 -0.92 -17.61
N ALA A 92 -4.24 -1.23 -18.87
CA ALA A 92 -5.09 -2.37 -19.24
C ALA A 92 -4.52 -3.74 -18.79
N SER A 93 -3.22 -3.82 -18.52
CA SER A 93 -2.55 -5.02 -18.04
C SER A 93 -2.63 -5.22 -16.52
N GLU A 94 -3.26 -4.30 -15.78
CA GLU A 94 -3.39 -4.36 -14.32
C GLU A 94 -4.78 -4.87 -13.89
N ASP A 95 -4.81 -5.51 -12.72
CA ASP A 95 -6.05 -6.01 -12.13
C ASP A 95 -6.72 -4.90 -11.30
N ASN A 96 -8.04 -4.80 -11.39
CA ASN A 96 -8.84 -4.24 -10.31
C ASN A 96 -8.58 -5.04 -9.03
N CYS A 97 -8.64 -4.39 -7.87
CA CYS A 97 -8.43 -5.08 -6.61
C CYS A 97 -9.28 -4.50 -5.50
N LEU A 98 -10.06 -5.35 -4.85
CA LEU A 98 -10.77 -5.03 -3.62
C LEU A 98 -9.98 -5.59 -2.44
N PHE A 99 -9.58 -4.72 -1.52
CA PHE A 99 -8.97 -5.05 -0.25
C PHE A 99 -10.04 -5.01 0.83
N ILE A 100 -10.09 -6.04 1.67
CA ILE A 100 -10.98 -6.10 2.84
C ILE A 100 -10.12 -6.46 4.04
N HIS A 101 -10.10 -5.59 5.04
CA HIS A 101 -9.47 -5.89 6.33
C HIS A 101 -10.57 -6.18 7.34
N ASP A 102 -10.66 -7.43 7.78
CA ASP A 102 -11.66 -7.85 8.77
C ASP A 102 -11.18 -7.54 10.19
N SER A 103 -12.07 -6.99 11.03
CA SER A 103 -11.80 -6.60 12.41
C SER A 103 -11.48 -7.74 13.35
N GLU A 104 -11.94 -8.94 13.01
CA GLU A 104 -11.74 -10.13 13.83
C GLU A 104 -10.46 -10.88 13.46
N THR A 105 -9.72 -10.42 12.45
CA THR A 105 -8.59 -11.15 11.91
C THR A 105 -7.34 -10.29 11.77
N GLN A 106 -6.18 -10.93 11.74
CA GLN A 106 -4.91 -10.29 11.39
C GLN A 106 -4.68 -10.20 9.87
N PHE A 107 -5.73 -10.41 9.05
CA PHE A 107 -5.59 -10.55 7.61
C PHE A 107 -6.25 -9.42 6.84
N ILE A 108 -5.55 -8.89 5.83
CA ILE A 108 -6.17 -8.17 4.73
C ILE A 108 -6.31 -9.15 3.57
N HIS A 109 -7.53 -9.31 3.08
CA HIS A 109 -7.83 -10.09 1.90
C HIS A 109 -7.81 -9.18 0.68
N SER A 110 -7.16 -9.61 -0.40
CA SER A 110 -7.18 -8.89 -1.67
C SER A 110 -7.75 -9.77 -2.78
N TYR A 111 -8.84 -9.31 -3.40
CA TYR A 111 -9.54 -9.96 -4.48
C TYR A 111 -9.24 -9.23 -5.78
N ARG A 112 -8.57 -9.88 -6.73
CA ARG A 112 -8.03 -9.26 -7.94
C ARG A 112 -8.68 -9.79 -9.20
N TRP A 113 -9.14 -8.92 -10.10
CA TRP A 113 -9.82 -9.34 -11.33
C TRP A 113 -9.53 -8.40 -12.51
N ARG A 114 -9.60 -8.97 -13.72
CA ARG A 114 -9.65 -8.21 -15.00
C ARG A 114 -10.96 -8.43 -15.75
N GLU A 115 -11.47 -9.65 -15.71
CA GLU A 115 -12.69 -10.08 -16.41
C GLU A 115 -13.77 -10.54 -15.42
N GLU A 116 -15.04 -10.43 -15.81
CA GLU A 116 -16.22 -10.62 -14.95
C GLU A 116 -16.34 -12.01 -14.28
N LYS A 117 -15.61 -13.03 -14.77
CA LYS A 117 -15.83 -14.43 -14.37
C LYS A 117 -14.74 -15.05 -13.49
N SER A 118 -13.62 -14.38 -13.26
CA SER A 118 -12.58 -14.93 -12.41
C SER A 118 -11.86 -13.87 -11.59
N PHE A 119 -11.47 -14.26 -10.37
CA PHE A 119 -10.63 -13.45 -9.51
C PHE A 119 -9.52 -14.29 -8.89
N GLN A 120 -8.43 -13.65 -8.51
CA GLN A 120 -7.36 -14.24 -7.71
C GLN A 120 -7.45 -13.66 -6.30
N GLN A 121 -7.35 -14.53 -5.30
CA GLN A 121 -7.25 -14.11 -3.90
C GLN A 121 -5.79 -14.11 -3.45
N GLN A 122 -5.40 -13.07 -2.73
CA GLN A 122 -4.17 -13.03 -1.93
C GLN A 122 -4.49 -12.57 -0.51
N ARG A 123 -3.60 -12.86 0.44
CA ARG A 123 -3.78 -12.50 1.85
C ARG A 123 -2.53 -11.80 2.36
N TYR A 124 -2.72 -10.74 3.12
CA TYR A 124 -1.67 -10.04 3.84
C TYR A 124 -1.86 -10.36 5.31
N MET A 125 -0.89 -11.02 5.92
CA MET A 125 -0.93 -11.39 7.32
C MET A 125 -0.15 -10.37 8.13
N TYR A 126 -0.79 -9.73 9.10
CA TYR A 126 -0.12 -8.91 10.08
C TYR A 126 0.53 -9.78 11.16
N SER A 127 1.69 -9.36 11.64
CA SER A 127 2.27 -9.88 12.88
C SER A 127 3.06 -8.78 13.58
N ASN A 128 2.86 -8.66 14.88
CA ASN A 128 3.74 -7.90 15.79
C ASN A 128 4.64 -8.84 16.62
N ARG A 129 4.55 -10.17 16.39
CA ARG A 129 5.20 -11.20 17.19
C ARG A 129 6.40 -11.86 16.51
N LEU A 130 6.65 -11.54 15.24
CA LEU A 130 7.84 -12.05 14.56
C LEU A 130 9.06 -11.33 15.14
N PRO A 131 10.04 -12.05 15.73
CA PRO A 131 11.33 -11.45 16.03
C PRO A 131 11.89 -10.81 14.77
N VAL A 132 12.45 -9.61 14.87
CA VAL A 132 13.05 -8.89 13.73
C VAL A 132 14.04 -9.77 12.95
N THR A 133 14.77 -10.64 13.66
CA THR A 133 15.68 -11.64 13.08
C THR A 133 14.94 -12.68 12.23
N ALA A 134 13.74 -13.12 12.61
CA ALA A 134 12.93 -14.06 11.83
C ALA A 134 12.27 -13.39 10.61
N VAL A 135 12.07 -12.07 10.64
CA VAL A 135 11.56 -11.31 9.49
C VAL A 135 12.59 -11.25 8.36
N ARG A 136 13.87 -11.10 8.73
CA ARG A 136 15.00 -11.05 7.81
C ARG A 136 15.10 -12.28 6.91
N ASP A 137 14.78 -13.46 7.44
CA ASP A 137 14.81 -14.73 6.70
C ASP A 137 13.76 -14.82 5.58
N HIS A 138 12.72 -13.98 5.65
CA HIS A 138 11.71 -13.88 4.60
C HIS A 138 12.06 -12.85 3.53
N ILE A 139 13.04 -11.97 3.78
CA ILE A 139 13.48 -10.91 2.86
C ILE A 139 14.60 -11.43 1.96
N HIS A 140 14.60 -11.00 0.69
CA HIS A 140 15.66 -11.34 -0.24
C HIS A 140 17.04 -10.90 0.29
N PRO A 141 18.09 -11.76 0.22
CA PRO A 141 19.41 -11.46 0.77
C PRO A 141 20.02 -10.14 0.32
N ASP A 142 19.88 -9.78 -0.95
CA ASP A 142 20.38 -8.52 -1.51
C ASP A 142 19.81 -7.26 -0.84
N LEU A 143 18.67 -7.39 -0.14
CA LEU A 143 18.01 -6.28 0.55
C LEU A 143 18.31 -6.25 2.04
N HIS A 144 19.06 -7.23 2.57
CA HIS A 144 19.35 -7.34 4.00
C HIS A 144 20.11 -6.12 4.53
N SER A 145 21.05 -5.57 3.78
CA SER A 145 21.80 -4.38 4.20
C SER A 145 20.89 -3.16 4.44
N ILE A 146 19.85 -2.98 3.61
CA ILE A 146 18.84 -1.94 3.82
C ILE A 146 18.02 -2.24 5.06
N PHE A 147 17.51 -3.47 5.17
CA PHE A 147 16.71 -3.88 6.31
C PHE A 147 17.47 -3.64 7.62
N ASP A 148 18.70 -4.14 7.70
CA ASP A 148 19.61 -4.01 8.83
C ASP A 148 19.90 -2.52 9.14
N SER A 149 20.09 -1.68 8.10
CA SER A 149 20.27 -0.23 8.27
C SER A 149 19.04 0.48 8.83
N LEU A 150 17.82 0.02 8.49
CA LEU A 150 16.59 0.55 9.07
C LEU A 150 16.47 0.19 10.55
N LEU A 151 16.91 -1.02 10.96
CA LEU A 151 16.88 -1.46 12.36
C LEU A 151 17.68 -0.54 13.29
N LEU A 152 18.72 0.09 12.74
CA LEU A 152 19.64 0.97 13.45
C LEU A 152 19.16 2.43 13.52
N GLN A 153 18.10 2.78 12.81
CA GLN A 153 17.57 4.15 12.85
C GLN A 153 16.89 4.44 14.19
N ASP A 154 17.14 5.63 14.72
CA ASP A 154 16.43 6.13 15.89
C ASP A 154 14.91 6.18 15.60
N GLY A 155 14.12 5.61 16.50
CA GLY A 155 12.67 5.48 16.35
C GLY A 155 12.18 4.19 15.70
N PHE A 156 13.07 3.30 15.24
CA PHE A 156 12.68 2.00 14.70
C PHE A 156 11.99 1.09 15.74
N LYS A 157 12.54 1.02 16.96
CA LYS A 157 12.12 0.06 18.01
C LYS A 157 10.71 0.29 18.54
N ASP A 158 10.18 1.50 18.46
CA ASP A 158 8.95 1.87 19.17
C ASP A 158 7.68 1.78 18.31
N GLN A 159 7.78 1.41 17.02
CA GLN A 159 6.72 1.76 16.06
C GLN A 159 6.47 0.80 14.90
N LEU A 160 6.79 -0.49 15.01
CA LEU A 160 6.66 -1.41 13.86
C LEU A 160 5.48 -2.37 13.95
N GLY A 161 4.72 -2.37 12.86
CA GLY A 161 3.92 -3.52 12.45
C GLY A 161 4.59 -4.23 11.27
N ILE A 162 4.55 -5.57 11.22
CA ILE A 162 5.06 -6.34 10.10
C ILE A 162 3.88 -6.94 9.33
N TRP A 163 3.84 -6.74 8.03
CA TRP A 163 2.91 -7.47 7.14
C TRP A 163 3.68 -8.43 6.26
N CYS A 164 3.17 -9.65 6.11
CA CYS A 164 3.66 -10.59 5.12
C CYS A 164 2.57 -10.81 4.08
N GLN A 165 2.83 -10.46 2.82
CA GLN A 165 1.96 -10.86 1.71
C GLN A 165 2.22 -12.32 1.39
N LYS A 166 1.17 -13.13 1.50
CA LYS A 166 1.22 -14.57 1.27
C LYS A 166 0.33 -15.01 0.12
N LYS A 167 0.80 -16.03 -0.61
CA LYS A 167 0.00 -16.84 -1.53
C LYS A 167 0.16 -18.30 -1.12
N GLY A 168 -0.87 -18.86 -0.48
CA GLY A 168 -0.71 -20.09 0.30
C GLY A 168 0.28 -19.87 1.44
N ASP A 169 1.25 -20.77 1.59
CA ASP A 169 2.29 -20.68 2.63
C ASP A 169 3.52 -19.88 2.21
N ILE A 170 3.59 -19.44 0.95
CA ILE A 170 4.72 -18.72 0.40
C ILE A 170 4.58 -17.22 0.69
N THR A 171 5.63 -16.64 1.26
CA THR A 171 5.74 -15.18 1.46
C THR A 171 6.37 -14.55 0.21
N HIS A 172 5.70 -13.54 -0.34
CA HIS A 172 6.14 -12.83 -1.55
C HIS A 172 6.72 -11.45 -1.28
N GLU A 173 6.15 -10.74 -0.31
CA GLU A 173 6.62 -9.42 0.11
C GLU A 173 6.48 -9.30 1.64
N VAL A 174 7.42 -8.59 2.25
CA VAL A 174 7.43 -8.26 3.68
C VAL A 174 7.38 -6.74 3.82
N TYR A 175 6.42 -6.22 4.58
CA TYR A 175 6.27 -4.79 4.81
C TYR A 175 6.57 -4.44 6.25
N LEU A 176 7.34 -3.37 6.43
CA LEU A 176 7.49 -2.65 7.68
C LEU A 176 6.55 -1.45 7.68
N THR A 177 5.67 -1.36 8.68
CA THR A 177 4.71 -0.25 8.86
C THR A 177 5.23 0.74 9.88
N PHE A 178 5.13 2.04 9.55
CA PHE A 178 5.61 3.17 10.33
C PHE A 178 4.47 4.17 10.61
N PRO A 179 3.79 4.07 11.76
CA PRO A 179 2.68 4.95 12.14
C PRO A 179 3.04 6.44 12.22
N SER A 180 4.29 6.78 12.60
CA SER A 180 4.78 8.17 12.62
C SER A 180 4.92 8.81 11.25
N ARG A 181 4.89 8.00 10.18
CA ARG A 181 5.04 8.41 8.78
C ARG A 181 6.26 9.30 8.56
N PRO A 182 7.48 8.77 8.75
CA PRO A 182 8.70 9.51 8.52
C PRO A 182 8.79 9.95 7.07
N LYS A 183 9.60 10.99 6.84
CA LYS A 183 9.93 11.44 5.49
C LYS A 183 10.96 10.50 4.87
N ILE A 184 11.06 10.48 3.54
CA ILE A 184 12.05 9.64 2.85
C ILE A 184 13.47 9.99 3.29
N ASP A 185 13.78 11.26 3.56
CA ASP A 185 15.10 11.69 4.05
C ASP A 185 15.68 10.83 5.19
N TRP A 186 14.81 10.33 6.07
CA TRP A 186 15.13 9.45 7.19
C TRP A 186 15.80 8.13 6.78
N VAL A 187 15.49 7.62 5.59
CA VAL A 187 15.97 6.31 5.12
C VAL A 187 16.92 6.38 3.92
N ILE A 188 17.13 7.56 3.33
CA ILE A 188 17.95 7.70 2.12
C ILE A 188 19.35 7.14 2.35
N ALA A 189 19.99 7.46 3.48
CA ALA A 189 21.35 7.02 3.77
C ALA A 189 21.47 5.48 3.81
N GLY A 190 20.45 4.78 4.33
CA GLY A 190 20.43 3.31 4.36
C GLY A 190 20.16 2.65 3.00
N ILE A 191 19.50 3.36 2.08
CA ILE A 191 19.12 2.84 0.75
C ILE A 191 20.14 3.21 -0.33
N SER A 192 20.79 4.36 -0.20
CA SER A 192 21.76 4.88 -1.18
C SER A 192 22.87 3.90 -1.54
N PRO A 193 23.39 3.04 -0.64
CA PRO A 193 24.40 2.05 -1.00
C PRO A 193 23.96 1.03 -2.08
N LEU A 194 22.66 0.81 -2.26
CA LEU A 194 22.15 -0.05 -3.33
C LEU A 194 21.97 0.68 -4.67
N LEU A 195 22.12 2.00 -4.70
CA LEU A 195 21.76 2.81 -5.84
C LEU A 195 23.00 3.36 -6.56
N THR A 196 22.88 3.46 -7.87
CA THR A 196 23.79 4.32 -8.65
C THR A 196 23.64 5.78 -8.24
N ALA A 197 24.63 6.63 -8.54
CA ALA A 197 24.55 8.07 -8.26
C ALA A 197 23.27 8.72 -8.85
N SER A 198 22.86 8.30 -10.04
CA SER A 198 21.60 8.74 -10.65
C SER A 198 20.37 8.25 -9.88
N GLY A 199 20.37 7.00 -9.42
CA GLY A 199 19.30 6.46 -8.55
C GLY A 199 19.19 7.22 -7.23
N VAL A 200 20.32 7.57 -6.60
CA VAL A 200 20.34 8.40 -5.39
C VAL A 200 19.75 9.79 -5.68
N GLN A 201 20.15 10.43 -6.78
CA GLN A 201 19.60 11.73 -7.17
C GLN A 201 18.07 11.65 -7.42
N GLN A 202 17.59 10.57 -8.05
CA GLN A 202 16.17 10.33 -8.22
C GLN A 202 15.46 10.16 -6.88
N LEU A 203 16.01 9.36 -5.96
CA LEU A 203 15.44 9.18 -4.62
C LEU A 203 15.37 10.51 -3.84
N GLN A 204 16.40 11.34 -3.96
CA GLN A 204 16.46 12.67 -3.35
C GLN A 204 15.34 13.62 -3.82
N SER A 205 14.83 13.47 -5.05
CA SER A 205 13.68 14.24 -5.52
C SER A 205 12.40 13.97 -4.71
N TYR A 206 12.33 12.82 -4.04
CA TYR A 206 11.20 12.42 -3.20
C TYR A 206 11.43 12.67 -1.70
N LYS A 207 12.56 13.26 -1.28
CA LYS A 207 12.99 13.33 0.13
C LYS A 207 11.94 13.88 1.10
N GLY A 208 11.07 14.78 0.65
CA GLY A 208 10.03 15.42 1.45
C GLY A 208 8.77 14.59 1.68
N LEU A 209 8.59 13.50 0.92
CA LEU A 209 7.40 12.67 1.00
C LEU A 209 7.39 11.81 2.26
N ARG A 210 6.21 11.66 2.87
CA ARG A 210 6.00 10.82 4.04
C ARG A 210 5.47 9.45 3.63
N PHE A 211 6.16 8.39 4.04
CA PHE A 211 5.74 7.02 3.73
C PHE A 211 5.18 6.35 4.98
N LYS A 212 4.27 5.39 4.77
CA LYS A 212 3.70 4.58 5.85
C LYS A 212 4.24 3.16 5.90
N ASN A 213 4.66 2.62 4.76
CA ASN A 213 5.19 1.27 4.67
C ASN A 213 6.44 1.23 3.80
N ILE A 214 7.37 0.35 4.14
CA ILE A 214 8.45 -0.09 3.26
C ILE A 214 8.27 -1.60 3.04
N GLY A 215 7.97 -1.99 1.80
CA GLY A 215 7.91 -3.37 1.34
C GLY A 215 9.26 -3.85 0.83
N PHE A 216 9.59 -5.10 1.11
CA PHE A 216 10.76 -5.82 0.65
C PHE A 216 10.30 -7.03 -0.15
N ASP A 217 10.83 -7.20 -1.35
CA ASP A 217 10.64 -8.44 -2.11
C ASP A 217 11.21 -9.62 -1.27
N ALA A 218 10.45 -10.73 -1.20
CA ALA A 218 10.83 -11.88 -0.41
C ALA A 218 11.93 -12.72 -1.06
N VAL A 219 12.48 -13.68 -0.31
CA VAL A 219 13.53 -14.62 -0.77
C VAL A 219 13.18 -15.37 -2.06
N THR A 220 11.90 -15.49 -2.40
CA THR A 220 11.44 -16.17 -3.62
C THR A 220 11.57 -15.32 -4.90
N GLU A 221 11.80 -14.02 -4.79
CA GLU A 221 12.06 -13.16 -5.97
C GLU A 221 13.47 -13.45 -6.50
N THR A 222 13.64 -13.62 -7.80
CA THR A 222 14.91 -14.13 -8.38
C THR A 222 15.52 -13.23 -9.45
N ARG A 223 14.80 -12.21 -9.93
CA ARG A 223 15.24 -11.44 -11.11
C ARG A 223 15.74 -10.04 -10.80
N ALA A 224 15.04 -9.35 -9.90
CA ALA A 224 15.34 -7.97 -9.54
C ALA A 224 14.65 -7.61 -8.22
N PRO A 225 15.17 -8.10 -7.08
CA PRO A 225 14.60 -7.80 -5.78
C PRO A 225 14.60 -6.29 -5.56
N ALA A 226 13.58 -5.81 -4.87
CA ALA A 226 13.34 -4.40 -4.71
C ALA A 226 12.81 -4.04 -3.33
N VAL A 227 13.00 -2.77 -3.01
CA VAL A 227 12.31 -2.08 -1.93
C VAL A 227 11.19 -1.24 -2.54
N THR A 228 9.99 -1.30 -1.96
CA THR A 228 8.86 -0.46 -2.38
C THR A 228 8.42 0.42 -1.21
N MET A 229 8.51 1.75 -1.36
CA MET A 229 7.98 2.68 -0.35
C MET A 229 6.56 3.06 -0.70
N TYR A 230 5.64 2.98 0.27
CA TYR A 230 4.22 3.30 0.10
C TYR A 230 3.89 4.60 0.81
N PHE A 231 3.29 5.51 0.06
CA PHE A 231 2.84 6.81 0.53
C PHE A 231 1.32 6.81 0.64
N THR A 232 0.80 7.62 1.55
CA THR A 232 -0.64 7.82 1.68
C THR A 232 -0.94 9.30 1.59
N ILE A 233 -1.85 9.62 0.68
CA ILE A 233 -2.30 10.97 0.40
C ILE A 233 -3.75 11.09 0.88
N PRO A 234 -4.07 12.05 1.76
CA PRO A 234 -5.47 12.42 1.98
C PRO A 234 -6.01 13.12 0.73
N VAL A 235 -7.07 12.58 0.12
CA VAL A 235 -7.59 13.10 -1.16
C VAL A 235 -8.77 14.05 -0.94
N SER A 236 -9.63 13.73 0.04
CA SER A 236 -10.77 14.56 0.43
C SER A 236 -11.53 13.93 1.59
N ASP A 237 -12.35 14.74 2.25
CA ASP A 237 -13.38 14.28 3.20
C ASP A 237 -14.57 13.61 2.48
N TYR A 238 -14.71 13.82 1.16
CA TYR A 238 -15.81 13.31 0.33
C TYR A 238 -15.39 12.08 -0.49
N PHE A 239 -16.28 11.11 -0.66
CA PHE A 239 -16.05 9.90 -1.46
C PHE A 239 -16.53 10.12 -2.90
N PRO A 240 -15.82 9.64 -3.94
CA PRO A 240 -16.28 9.77 -5.32
C PRO A 240 -17.61 9.04 -5.52
N THR A 241 -18.55 9.70 -6.19
CA THR A 241 -19.89 9.15 -6.45
C THR A 241 -19.92 8.18 -7.62
N ASP A 242 -18.93 8.25 -8.51
CA ASP A 242 -18.81 7.38 -9.67
C ASP A 242 -17.36 7.21 -10.11
N TYR A 243 -17.15 6.30 -11.07
CA TYR A 243 -15.84 5.94 -11.59
C TYR A 243 -15.13 7.13 -12.25
N LYS A 244 -15.86 8.03 -12.93
CA LYS A 244 -15.26 9.19 -13.60
C LYS A 244 -14.71 10.18 -12.58
N ASP A 245 -15.44 10.43 -11.50
CA ASP A 245 -14.99 11.30 -10.41
C ASP A 245 -13.76 10.71 -9.70
N LEU A 246 -13.75 9.41 -9.44
CA LEU A 246 -12.59 8.72 -8.86
C LEU A 246 -11.33 8.83 -9.75
N MET A 247 -11.47 8.58 -11.06
CA MET A 247 -10.35 8.73 -12.00
C MET A 247 -9.86 10.17 -12.09
N LYS A 248 -10.77 11.15 -12.15
CA LYS A 248 -10.44 12.58 -12.18
C LYS A 248 -9.68 13.03 -10.93
N ARG A 249 -10.15 12.66 -9.73
CA ARG A 249 -9.49 13.02 -8.46
C ARG A 249 -8.10 12.42 -8.34
N THR A 250 -7.98 11.15 -8.70
CA THR A 250 -6.70 10.44 -8.74
C THR A 250 -5.73 11.18 -9.68
N PHE A 251 -6.19 11.54 -10.89
CA PHE A 251 -5.36 12.20 -11.88
C PHE A 251 -4.98 13.65 -11.51
N LEU A 252 -5.94 14.48 -11.06
CA LEU A 252 -5.71 15.88 -10.69
C LEU A 252 -4.70 16.00 -9.56
N PHE A 253 -4.82 15.17 -8.53
CA PHE A 253 -3.86 15.13 -7.44
C PHE A 253 -2.43 14.90 -7.96
N PHE A 254 -2.24 13.90 -8.82
CA PHE A 254 -0.91 13.64 -9.38
C PHE A 254 -0.44 14.81 -10.25
N ARG A 255 -1.32 15.45 -11.01
CA ARG A 255 -0.92 16.62 -11.79
C ARG A 255 -0.44 17.78 -10.91
N GLU A 256 -1.16 18.09 -9.84
CA GLU A 256 -0.86 19.22 -8.95
C GLU A 256 0.37 18.99 -8.07
N GLU A 257 0.62 17.76 -7.61
CA GLU A 257 1.73 17.43 -6.69
C GLU A 257 2.98 16.87 -7.38
N THR A 258 2.88 16.50 -8.66
CA THR A 258 3.99 15.85 -9.40
C THR A 258 4.26 16.47 -10.77
N GLU A 259 3.85 17.71 -11.02
CA GLU A 259 4.12 18.43 -12.28
C GLU A 259 5.62 18.44 -12.66
N SER A 260 6.52 18.35 -11.68
CA SER A 260 7.97 18.21 -11.88
C SER A 260 8.51 16.77 -12.04
N ILE A 261 7.70 15.72 -11.83
CA ILE A 261 8.17 14.31 -11.69
C ILE A 261 7.39 13.28 -12.54
N LEU A 262 6.27 13.63 -13.19
CA LEU A 262 5.51 12.66 -13.99
C LEU A 262 6.26 12.13 -15.23
N PRO A 263 6.29 10.80 -15.45
CA PRO A 263 6.69 10.19 -16.71
C PRO A 263 5.82 10.65 -17.88
N GLU A 264 6.43 10.85 -19.04
CA GLU A 264 5.80 11.42 -20.24
C GLU A 264 4.55 10.66 -20.74
N HIS A 265 4.46 9.35 -20.49
CA HIS A 265 3.32 8.53 -20.91
C HIS A 265 2.04 8.78 -20.09
N ILE A 266 2.12 9.34 -18.88
CA ILE A 266 0.95 9.73 -18.08
C ILE A 266 0.44 11.12 -18.50
N ARG A 267 1.34 12.00 -18.95
CA ARG A 267 0.96 13.30 -19.52
C ARG A 267 0.08 13.15 -20.77
N LYS A 268 0.28 12.07 -21.53
CA LYS A 268 -0.41 11.77 -22.81
C LYS A 268 -1.76 11.06 -22.67
N VAL A 269 -2.21 10.71 -21.45
CA VAL A 269 -3.58 10.17 -21.21
C VAL A 269 -4.65 11.29 -21.24
N SER A 270 -4.22 12.53 -21.50
CA SER A 270 -5.09 13.69 -21.70
C SER A 270 -5.70 13.70 -23.12
N VAL A 271 -6.81 12.99 -23.31
CA VAL A 271 -7.86 13.36 -24.28
C VAL A 271 -9.20 13.32 -23.58
#